data_AF-A0A3C0QIV5-F1
#
_entry.id   AF-A0A3C0QIV5-F1
#
_cell.length_a   1.000
_cell.length_b   1.000
_cell.length_c   1.000
_cell.angle_alpha   90.00
_cell.angle_beta   90.00
_cell.angle_gamma   90.00
#
_symmetry.space_group_name_H-M   'P 1'
#
loop_
_entity.id
_entity.type
_entity.pdbx_description
1 polymer ?
#
loop_
_entity_poly.entity_id
_entity_poly.type
_entity_poly.pdbx_seq_one_letter_code
_entity_poly.pdbx_strand_id
1 'polypeptide(L)'
;MFNLNTRKGSLEHRGRKETVITLILMIIIAVVIVSWITGLWSCEAGRKDLTKEQRLTISDYINSVSVLVQQSNKVSYTFFNTINKAKDVSREELDKKLLDIIEESRVILQNSNELNPPEGFEVSHGYLELVFDTRNRSYEDFRPALFNALDDLDIDISTTQITNTFLHMFMSDELYIYFQDKLKESGENIGIDNLTIINSIVLQDRSLTSTQNVLGFISDIKTV
;
A
#
# COMPACT_ATOMS: atom_id res chain seq x y z
N MET A 1 -11.69 -36.31 46.79
CA MET A 1 -10.94 -36.77 45.61
C MET A 1 -11.30 -35.82 44.47
N PHE A 2 -10.46 -34.81 44.20
CA PHE A 2 -10.72 -33.77 43.19
C PHE A 2 -10.29 -34.28 41.80
N ASN A 3 -11.20 -34.18 40.83
CA ASN A 3 -10.98 -34.65 39.47
C ASN A 3 -10.42 -33.49 38.62
N LEU A 4 -9.11 -33.53 38.34
CA LEU A 4 -8.38 -32.61 37.47
C LEU A 4 -8.34 -33.21 36.06
N ASN A 5 -9.30 -32.90 35.20
CA ASN A 5 -9.19 -33.31 33.79
C ASN A 5 -9.92 -32.43 32.76
N THR A 6 -9.85 -31.11 32.92
CA THR A 6 -10.39 -30.14 31.94
C THR A 6 -9.40 -29.00 31.66
N ARG A 7 -8.22 -29.33 31.11
CA ARG A 7 -7.26 -28.34 30.56
C ARG A 7 -6.47 -28.88 29.37
N LYS A 8 -7.14 -29.48 28.37
CA LYS A 8 -6.46 -29.90 27.12
C LYS A 8 -7.06 -29.37 25.82
N GLY A 9 -8.24 -28.74 25.84
CA GLY A 9 -8.92 -28.31 24.60
C GLY A 9 -8.54 -26.94 24.02
N SER A 10 -7.81 -26.08 24.76
CA SER A 10 -7.64 -24.67 24.37
C SER A 10 -6.33 -24.32 23.65
N LEU A 11 -5.37 -25.25 23.56
CA LEU A 11 -4.04 -24.98 22.96
C LEU A 11 -3.95 -25.36 21.47
N GLU A 12 -4.84 -26.21 20.97
CA GLU A 12 -4.74 -26.77 19.60
C GLU A 12 -5.28 -25.83 18.50
N HIS A 13 -6.15 -24.88 18.83
CA HIS A 13 -6.70 -23.93 17.85
C HIS A 13 -5.85 -22.68 17.61
N ARG A 14 -4.89 -22.38 18.50
CA ARG A 14 -4.00 -21.23 18.36
C ARG A 14 -2.82 -21.53 17.44
N GLY A 15 -2.25 -22.73 17.55
CA GLY A 15 -1.14 -23.17 16.70
C GLY A 15 -1.52 -23.24 15.21
N ARG A 16 -2.74 -23.67 14.87
CA ARG A 16 -3.20 -23.83 13.48
C ARG A 16 -3.34 -22.50 12.73
N LYS A 17 -3.74 -21.42 13.41
CA LYS A 17 -3.84 -20.07 12.82
C LYS A 17 -2.46 -19.46 12.62
N GLU A 18 -1.54 -19.66 13.55
CA GLU A 18 -0.14 -19.24 13.41
C GLU A 18 0.56 -19.99 12.26
N THR A 19 0.25 -21.28 12.05
CA THR A 19 0.79 -22.05 10.91
C THR A 19 0.27 -21.53 9.57
N VAL A 20 -1.01 -21.14 9.49
CA VAL A 20 -1.59 -20.58 8.26
C VAL A 20 -1.02 -19.20 7.95
N ILE A 21 -0.85 -18.35 8.96
CA ILE A 21 -0.24 -17.02 8.80
C ILE A 21 1.21 -17.16 8.36
N THR A 22 2.01 -18.03 8.98
CA THR A 22 3.40 -18.29 8.55
C THR A 22 3.47 -18.87 7.14
N LEU A 23 2.54 -19.73 6.75
CA LEU A 23 2.48 -20.28 5.39
C LEU A 23 2.17 -19.20 4.36
N ILE A 24 1.19 -18.32 4.62
CA ILE A 24 0.87 -17.18 3.75
C ILE A 24 2.07 -16.24 3.63
N LEU A 25 2.73 -15.92 4.75
CA LEU A 25 3.90 -15.04 4.78
C LEU A 25 5.08 -15.67 4.02
N MET A 26 5.27 -16.99 4.13
CA MET A 26 6.29 -17.74 3.38
C MET A 26 5.98 -17.78 1.88
N ILE A 27 4.71 -17.89 1.48
CA ILE A 27 4.28 -17.81 0.08
C ILE A 27 4.52 -16.39 -0.46
N ILE A 28 4.20 -15.34 0.30
CA ILE A 28 4.46 -13.96 -0.11
C ILE A 28 5.97 -13.75 -0.28
N ILE A 29 6.79 -14.20 0.67
CA ILE A 29 8.25 -14.13 0.57
C ILE A 29 8.75 -14.91 -0.65
N ALA A 30 8.22 -16.12 -0.90
CA ALA A 30 8.59 -16.92 -2.06
C ALA A 30 8.19 -16.25 -3.39
N VAL A 31 7.02 -15.62 -3.46
CA VAL A 31 6.59 -14.83 -4.64
C VAL A 31 7.49 -13.62 -4.82
N VAL A 32 7.84 -12.91 -3.74
CA VAL A 32 8.78 -11.78 -3.80
C VAL A 32 10.15 -12.24 -4.30
N ILE A 33 10.68 -13.36 -3.80
CA ILE A 33 11.96 -13.93 -4.23
C ILE A 33 11.90 -14.40 -5.69
N VAL A 34 10.83 -15.08 -6.10
CA VAL A 34 10.68 -15.56 -7.49
C VAL A 34 10.55 -14.39 -8.46
N SER A 35 9.76 -13.36 -8.12
CA SER A 35 9.69 -12.11 -8.88
C SER A 35 11.04 -11.39 -8.94
N TRP A 36 11.82 -11.45 -7.86
CA TRP A 36 13.17 -10.91 -7.78
C TRP A 36 14.15 -11.65 -8.70
N ILE A 37 14.09 -12.99 -8.73
CA ILE A 37 14.93 -13.83 -9.60
C ILE A 37 14.56 -13.62 -11.08
N THR A 38 13.28 -13.55 -11.43
CA THR A 38 12.86 -13.27 -12.82
C THR A 38 13.22 -11.85 -13.26
N GLY A 39 13.21 -10.88 -12.34
CA GLY A 39 13.67 -9.51 -12.58
C GLY A 39 15.19 -9.39 -12.78
N LEU A 40 16.00 -10.15 -12.04
CA LEU A 40 17.47 -10.12 -12.19
C LEU A 40 17.96 -10.75 -13.50
N TRP A 41 17.32 -11.82 -13.97
CA TRP A 41 17.65 -12.46 -15.25
C TRP A 41 17.14 -11.66 -16.48
N SER A 42 16.23 -10.71 -16.26
CA SER A 42 15.69 -9.84 -17.32
C SER A 42 16.70 -8.87 -17.90
N CYS A 43 17.55 -8.30 -17.04
CA CYS A 43 18.56 -7.34 -17.46
C CYS A 43 19.64 -7.96 -18.36
N GLU A 44 19.72 -9.29 -18.48
CA GLU A 44 20.73 -9.98 -19.29
C GLU A 44 20.35 -10.06 -20.78
N ALA A 45 19.05 -10.14 -21.09
CA ALA A 45 18.54 -10.43 -22.43
C ALA A 45 18.35 -9.18 -23.34
N GLY A 46 18.60 -7.98 -22.82
CA GLY A 46 18.24 -6.76 -23.53
C GLY A 46 19.19 -6.37 -24.67
N ARG A 47 18.62 -6.21 -25.88
CA ARG A 47 19.28 -6.08 -27.19
C ARG A 47 19.87 -4.69 -27.51
N LYS A 48 20.40 -3.98 -26.52
CA LYS A 48 21.27 -2.80 -26.75
C LYS A 48 22.54 -2.95 -25.91
N ASP A 49 23.62 -2.31 -26.34
CA ASP A 49 24.95 -2.28 -25.71
C ASP A 49 24.94 -1.57 -24.33
N LEU A 50 24.04 -1.95 -23.44
CA LEU A 50 23.99 -1.46 -22.07
C LEU A 50 25.26 -1.92 -21.34
N THR A 51 26.00 -0.96 -20.81
CA THR A 51 27.16 -1.25 -19.97
C THR A 51 26.71 -1.98 -18.71
N LYS A 52 27.63 -2.72 -18.09
CA LYS A 52 27.37 -3.38 -16.80
C LYS A 52 26.90 -2.38 -15.74
N GLU A 53 27.47 -1.17 -15.76
CA GLU A 53 27.11 -0.09 -14.85
C GLU A 53 25.65 0.35 -15.04
N GLN A 54 25.21 0.59 -16.28
CA GLN A 54 23.81 0.95 -16.58
C GLN A 54 22.83 -0.12 -16.11
N ARG A 55 23.13 -1.40 -16.36
CA ARG A 55 22.29 -2.52 -15.92
C ARG A 55 22.17 -2.57 -14.39
N LEU A 56 23.25 -2.31 -13.67
CA LEU A 56 23.25 -2.23 -12.21
C LEU A 56 22.43 -1.04 -11.71
N THR A 57 22.61 0.16 -12.29
CA THR A 57 21.85 1.36 -11.92
C THR A 57 20.35 1.16 -12.12
N ILE A 58 19.93 0.57 -13.24
CA ILE A 58 18.52 0.25 -13.49
C ILE A 58 18.01 -0.78 -12.47
N SER A 59 18.76 -1.85 -12.25
CA SER A 59 18.39 -2.88 -11.26
C SER A 59 18.21 -2.28 -9.86
N ASP A 60 19.14 -1.43 -9.41
CA ASP A 60 19.10 -0.78 -8.11
C ASP A 60 17.91 0.18 -7.99
N TYR A 61 17.63 0.94 -9.05
CA TYR A 61 16.43 1.78 -9.12
C TYR A 61 15.14 0.94 -8.99
N ILE A 62 14.98 -0.10 -9.80
CA ILE A 62 13.78 -0.97 -9.78
C ILE A 62 13.61 -1.64 -8.42
N ASN A 63 14.70 -2.10 -7.80
CA ASN A 63 14.68 -2.67 -6.45
C ASN A 63 14.22 -1.64 -5.42
N SER A 64 14.73 -0.41 -5.49
CA SER A 64 14.37 0.67 -4.59
C SER A 64 12.88 1.03 -4.71
N VAL A 65 12.39 1.18 -5.95
CA VAL A 65 10.96 1.42 -6.20
C VAL A 65 10.11 0.26 -5.69
N SER A 66 10.53 -0.98 -5.89
CA SER A 66 9.80 -2.16 -5.40
C SER A 66 9.65 -2.15 -3.88
N VAL A 67 10.69 -1.76 -3.15
CA VAL A 67 10.64 -1.61 -1.68
C VAL A 67 9.63 -0.53 -1.27
N LEU A 68 9.65 0.64 -1.92
CA LEU A 68 8.71 1.73 -1.63
C LEU A 68 7.26 1.31 -1.90
N VAL A 69 7.00 0.60 -3.00
CA VAL A 69 5.66 0.10 -3.33
C VAL A 69 5.19 -0.93 -2.29
N GLN A 70 6.06 -1.84 -1.85
CA GLN A 70 5.73 -2.80 -0.79
C GLN A 70 5.39 -2.10 0.53
N GLN A 71 6.16 -1.09 0.90
CA GLN A 71 5.89 -0.27 2.08
C GLN A 71 4.55 0.46 1.93
N SER A 72 4.26 1.06 0.77
CA SER A 72 2.98 1.74 0.50
C SER A 72 1.78 0.79 0.62
N ASN A 73 1.89 -0.43 0.08
CA ASN A 73 0.88 -1.47 0.24
C ASN A 73 0.66 -1.85 1.71
N LYS A 74 1.73 -1.94 2.50
CA LYS A 74 1.65 -2.20 3.95
C LYS A 74 0.97 -1.05 4.70
N VAL A 75 1.25 0.20 4.34
CA VAL A 75 0.61 1.38 4.93
C VAL A 75 -0.90 1.33 4.67
N SER A 76 -1.33 1.09 3.42
CA SER A 76 -2.75 0.92 3.09
C SER A 76 -3.40 -0.22 3.90
N TYR A 77 -2.77 -1.39 3.96
CA TYR A 77 -3.29 -2.50 4.75
C TYR A 77 -3.47 -2.11 6.23
N THR A 78 -2.48 -1.42 6.80
CA THR A 78 -2.52 -0.93 8.18
C THR A 78 -3.64 0.09 8.37
N PHE A 79 -3.83 0.99 7.41
CA PHE A 79 -4.92 1.97 7.40
C PHE A 79 -6.29 1.32 7.44
N PHE A 80 -6.60 0.43 6.49
CA PHE A 80 -7.90 -0.24 6.45
C PHE A 80 -8.14 -1.14 7.67
N ASN A 81 -7.11 -1.86 8.15
CA ASN A 81 -7.22 -2.64 9.38
C ASN A 81 -7.44 -1.75 10.63
N THR A 82 -6.90 -0.54 10.64
CA THR A 82 -7.10 0.43 11.73
C THR A 82 -8.54 0.94 11.73
N ILE A 83 -9.06 1.40 10.60
CA ILE A 83 -10.43 1.94 10.52
C ILE A 83 -11.50 0.86 10.71
N ASN A 84 -11.25 -0.37 10.26
CA ASN A 84 -12.16 -1.51 10.50
C ASN A 84 -12.24 -1.92 11.98
N LYS A 85 -11.27 -1.51 12.79
CA LYS A 85 -11.20 -1.72 14.25
C LYS A 85 -11.44 -0.43 15.03
N ALA A 86 -11.87 0.64 14.38
CA ALA A 86 -12.03 1.95 15.02
C ALA A 86 -12.96 1.89 16.24
N LYS A 87 -14.00 1.04 16.19
CA LYS A 87 -14.93 0.80 17.29
C LYS A 87 -14.35 0.03 18.49
N ASP A 88 -13.23 -0.67 18.29
CA ASP A 88 -12.63 -1.57 19.29
C ASP A 88 -11.46 -0.91 20.04
N VAL A 89 -11.12 0.34 19.71
CA VAL A 89 -9.98 1.09 20.26
C VAL A 89 -10.43 2.44 20.81
N SER A 90 -9.63 3.05 21.69
CA SER A 90 -9.94 4.40 22.16
C SER A 90 -9.74 5.42 21.04
N ARG A 91 -10.38 6.60 21.18
CA ARG A 91 -10.22 7.71 20.25
C ARG A 91 -8.76 8.14 20.13
N GLU A 92 -8.05 8.23 21.25
CA GLU A 92 -6.64 8.60 21.31
C GLU A 92 -5.75 7.56 20.63
N GLU A 93 -6.07 6.27 20.80
CA GLU A 93 -5.36 5.19 20.13
C GLU A 93 -5.59 5.21 18.61
N LEU A 94 -6.82 5.43 18.17
CA LEU A 94 -7.16 5.60 16.75
C LEU A 94 -6.42 6.79 16.16
N ASP A 95 -6.46 7.93 16.84
CA ASP A 95 -5.80 9.16 16.40
C ASP A 95 -4.30 8.96 16.21
N LYS A 96 -3.65 8.35 17.21
CA LYS A 96 -2.23 8.03 17.15
C LYS A 96 -1.90 7.12 15.98
N LYS A 97 -2.67 6.04 15.77
CA LYS A 97 -2.42 5.11 14.64
C LYS A 97 -2.57 5.79 13.29
N LEU A 98 -3.56 6.67 13.13
CA LEU A 98 -3.75 7.43 11.90
C LEU A 98 -2.60 8.42 11.66
N LEU A 99 -2.07 9.06 12.70
CA LEU A 99 -0.87 9.89 12.61
C LEU A 99 0.37 9.07 12.21
N ASP A 100 0.56 7.89 12.80
CA ASP A 100 1.66 7.00 12.45
C ASP A 100 1.57 6.56 10.97
N ILE A 101 0.37 6.25 10.47
CA ILE A 101 0.12 5.94 9.04
C ILE A 101 0.49 7.10 8.12
N ILE A 102 0.09 8.33 8.48
CA ILE A 102 0.41 9.54 7.71
C ILE A 102 1.93 9.73 7.66
N GLU A 103 2.62 9.59 8.79
CA GLU A 103 4.08 9.75 8.84
C GLU A 103 4.80 8.67 8.04
N GLU A 104 4.40 7.39 8.16
CA GLU A 104 4.95 6.31 7.33
C GLU A 104 4.73 6.58 5.82
N SER A 105 3.55 7.07 5.44
CA SER A 105 3.26 7.45 4.05
C SER A 105 4.11 8.62 3.57
N ARG A 106 4.35 9.62 4.43
CA ARG A 106 5.18 10.78 4.13
C ARG A 106 6.64 10.39 3.91
N VAL A 107 7.17 9.48 4.73
CA VAL A 107 8.52 8.95 4.57
C VAL A 107 8.67 8.24 3.22
N ILE A 108 7.67 7.48 2.78
CA ILE A 108 7.69 6.83 1.45
C ILE A 108 7.78 7.86 0.33
N LEU A 109 6.97 8.94 0.40
CA LEU A 109 7.01 10.03 -0.57
C LEU A 109 8.36 10.77 -0.56
N GLN A 110 8.92 11.04 0.61
CA GLN A 110 10.25 11.67 0.70
C GLN A 110 11.31 10.77 0.08
N ASN A 111 11.33 9.49 0.44
CA ASN A 111 12.26 8.52 -0.12
C ASN A 111 12.10 8.37 -1.64
N SER A 112 10.87 8.47 -2.19
CA SER A 112 10.69 8.43 -3.65
C SER A 112 11.30 9.65 -4.33
N ASN A 113 11.15 10.84 -3.75
CA ASN A 113 11.70 12.09 -4.30
C ASN A 113 13.24 12.15 -4.21
N GLU A 114 13.84 11.35 -3.33
CA GLU A 114 15.29 11.20 -3.19
C GLU A 114 15.89 10.16 -4.15
N LEU A 115 15.05 9.35 -4.83
CA LEU A 115 15.54 8.42 -5.84
C LEU A 115 16.02 9.18 -7.07
N ASN A 116 17.14 8.74 -7.62
CA ASN A 116 17.62 9.23 -8.90
C ASN A 116 17.20 8.25 -10.00
N PRO A 117 16.21 8.58 -10.85
CA PRO A 117 15.85 7.71 -11.95
C PRO A 117 17.01 7.61 -12.96
N PRO A 118 17.29 6.42 -13.53
CA PRO A 118 18.20 6.29 -14.65
C PRO A 118 17.71 7.10 -15.86
N GLU A 119 18.63 7.44 -16.76
CA GLU A 119 18.29 8.13 -18.01
C GLU A 119 17.19 7.37 -18.78
N GLY A 120 16.13 8.08 -19.16
CA GLY A 120 14.98 7.53 -19.88
C GLY A 120 13.85 7.00 -18.99
N PHE A 121 14.02 7.02 -17.66
CA PHE A 121 12.99 6.61 -16.68
C PHE A 121 12.29 7.78 -15.99
N GLU A 122 12.65 9.03 -16.29
CA GLU A 122 12.19 10.23 -15.59
C GLU A 122 10.67 10.40 -15.68
N VAL A 123 10.07 10.11 -16.84
CA VAL A 123 8.61 10.16 -17.01
C VAL A 123 7.91 9.13 -16.15
N SER A 124 8.38 7.88 -16.15
CA SER A 124 7.83 6.84 -15.28
C SER A 124 7.98 7.23 -13.81
N HIS A 125 9.13 7.79 -13.43
CA HIS A 125 9.40 8.24 -12.07
C HIS A 125 8.44 9.37 -11.63
N GLY A 126 8.15 10.33 -12.49
CA GLY A 126 7.19 11.39 -12.19
C GLY A 126 5.78 10.86 -11.90
N TYR A 127 5.35 9.78 -12.57
CA TYR A 127 4.10 9.10 -12.21
C TYR A 127 4.18 8.42 -10.85
N LEU A 128 5.31 7.80 -10.52
CA LEU A 128 5.53 7.18 -9.19
C LEU A 128 5.45 8.22 -8.06
N GLU A 129 6.08 9.38 -8.23
CA GLU A 129 5.99 10.49 -7.27
C GLU A 129 4.54 10.93 -7.08
N LEU A 130 3.78 11.08 -8.18
CA LEU A 130 2.37 11.45 -8.13
C LEU A 130 1.50 10.39 -7.42
N VAL A 131 1.81 9.10 -7.59
CA VAL A 131 1.15 8.01 -6.86
C VAL A 131 1.34 8.19 -5.36
N PHE A 132 2.57 8.39 -4.89
CA PHE A 132 2.85 8.49 -3.46
C PHE A 132 2.35 9.80 -2.85
N ASP A 133 2.40 10.91 -3.58
CA ASP A 133 1.82 12.19 -3.15
C ASP A 133 0.30 12.08 -2.98
N THR A 134 -0.38 11.49 -3.98
CA THR A 134 -1.84 11.29 -3.93
C THR A 134 -2.24 10.39 -2.76
N ARG A 135 -1.49 9.31 -2.50
CA ARG A 135 -1.71 8.41 -1.35
C ARG A 135 -1.50 9.12 -0.03
N ASN A 136 -0.40 9.86 0.13
CA ASN A 136 -0.11 10.59 1.36
C ASN A 136 -1.22 11.60 1.69
N ARG A 137 -1.61 12.42 0.72
CA ARG A 137 -2.70 13.40 0.89
C ARG A 137 -4.02 12.74 1.26
N SER A 138 -4.31 11.58 0.67
CA SER A 138 -5.51 10.81 1.03
C SER A 138 -5.56 10.51 2.53
N TYR A 139 -4.45 10.05 3.12
CA TYR A 139 -4.39 9.80 4.57
C TYR A 139 -4.44 11.08 5.40
N GLU A 140 -3.77 12.15 4.97
CA GLU A 140 -3.77 13.46 5.64
C GLU A 140 -5.19 14.06 5.71
N ASP A 141 -5.94 13.98 4.61
CA ASP A 141 -7.31 14.49 4.51
C ASP A 141 -8.32 13.61 5.25
N PHE A 142 -8.09 12.30 5.28
CA PHE A 142 -9.00 11.35 5.93
C PHE A 142 -9.16 11.60 7.42
N ARG A 143 -8.03 11.76 8.12
CA ARG A 143 -7.98 11.82 9.57
C ARG A 143 -8.88 12.92 10.15
N PRO A 144 -8.73 14.21 9.78
CA PRO A 144 -9.60 15.25 10.32
C PRO A 144 -11.07 15.05 9.91
N ALA A 145 -11.34 14.59 8.68
CA ALA A 145 -12.70 14.32 8.23
C ALA A 145 -13.38 13.21 9.04
N LEU A 146 -12.66 12.15 9.39
CA LEU A 146 -13.16 11.08 10.27
C LEU A 146 -13.53 11.63 11.65
N PHE A 147 -12.65 12.42 12.28
CA PHE A 147 -12.94 12.93 13.63
C PHE A 147 -14.08 13.95 13.64
N ASN A 148 -14.18 14.80 12.62
CA ASN A 148 -15.34 15.67 12.45
C ASN A 148 -16.63 14.85 12.29
N ALA A 149 -16.60 13.80 11.46
CA ALA A 149 -17.72 12.90 11.32
C ALA A 149 -18.10 12.27 12.67
N LEU A 150 -17.14 11.73 13.41
CA LEU A 150 -17.36 11.09 14.72
C LEU A 150 -17.92 12.05 15.79
N ASP A 151 -17.61 13.34 15.71
CA ASP A 151 -18.12 14.38 16.61
C ASP A 151 -19.46 14.98 16.17
N ASP A 152 -20.10 14.40 15.15
CA ASP A 152 -21.31 14.95 14.51
C ASP A 152 -21.13 16.38 13.97
N LEU A 153 -19.89 16.78 13.68
CA LEU A 153 -19.55 18.08 13.11
C LEU A 153 -19.64 18.01 11.59
N ASP A 154 -20.56 18.81 11.03
CA ASP A 154 -20.78 18.96 9.60
C ASP A 154 -20.76 17.62 8.85
N ILE A 155 -21.63 16.68 9.26
CA ILE A 155 -21.63 15.29 8.77
C ILE A 155 -21.60 15.21 7.24
N ASP A 156 -22.35 16.07 6.54
CA ASP A 156 -22.37 16.10 5.07
C ASP A 156 -21.00 16.49 4.47
N ILE A 157 -20.32 17.47 5.08
CA ILE A 157 -18.98 17.92 4.67
C ILE A 157 -17.97 16.81 4.96
N SER A 158 -17.99 16.26 6.17
CA SER A 158 -17.09 15.20 6.60
C SER A 158 -17.25 13.93 5.75
N THR A 159 -18.48 13.56 5.41
CA THR A 159 -18.78 12.45 4.51
C THR A 159 -18.22 12.71 3.11
N THR A 160 -18.39 13.93 2.59
CA THR A 160 -17.85 14.31 1.28
C THR A 160 -16.32 14.26 1.27
N GLN A 161 -15.67 14.76 2.32
CA GLN A 161 -14.22 14.71 2.47
C GLN A 161 -13.70 13.28 2.53
N ILE A 162 -14.33 12.40 3.33
CA ILE A 162 -13.97 10.97 3.38
C ILE A 162 -14.20 10.30 2.02
N THR A 163 -15.28 10.63 1.32
CA THR A 163 -15.53 10.12 -0.04
C THR A 163 -14.43 10.54 -1.00
N ASN A 164 -14.02 11.81 -0.96
CA ASN A 164 -12.94 12.33 -1.79
C ASN A 164 -11.60 11.68 -1.46
N THR A 165 -11.32 11.40 -0.19
CA THR A 165 -10.15 10.59 0.21
C THR A 165 -10.17 9.24 -0.51
N PHE A 166 -11.27 8.49 -0.47
CA PHE A 166 -11.34 7.18 -1.12
C PHE A 166 -11.24 7.30 -2.65
N LEU A 167 -11.79 8.37 -3.22
CA LEU A 167 -11.61 8.68 -4.64
C LEU A 167 -10.15 8.97 -4.99
N HIS A 168 -9.41 9.70 -4.15
CA HIS A 168 -7.98 9.94 -4.36
C HIS A 168 -7.17 8.65 -4.23
N MET A 169 -7.50 7.75 -3.29
CA MET A 169 -6.90 6.41 -3.22
C MET A 169 -7.14 5.62 -4.51
N PHE A 170 -8.38 5.62 -5.02
CA PHE A 170 -8.72 5.02 -6.31
C PHE A 170 -7.90 5.63 -7.46
N MET A 171 -7.83 6.96 -7.55
CA MET A 171 -7.04 7.64 -8.57
C MET A 171 -5.55 7.28 -8.47
N SER A 172 -5.02 7.11 -7.26
CA SER A 172 -3.63 6.68 -7.07
C SER A 172 -3.37 5.27 -7.59
N ASP A 173 -4.37 4.38 -7.54
CA ASP A 173 -4.27 3.04 -8.11
C ASP A 173 -4.26 3.09 -9.65
N GLU A 174 -5.07 3.96 -10.25
CA GLU A 174 -5.06 4.16 -11.70
C GLU A 174 -3.76 4.84 -12.17
N LEU A 175 -3.24 5.82 -11.41
CA LEU A 175 -1.92 6.43 -11.65
C LEU A 175 -0.79 5.39 -11.57
N TYR A 176 -0.91 4.40 -10.67
CA TYR A 176 0.06 3.34 -10.56
C TYR A 176 0.12 2.46 -11.81
N ILE A 177 -1.02 2.23 -12.46
CA ILE A 177 -1.08 1.52 -13.74
C ILE A 177 -0.32 2.32 -14.82
N TYR A 178 -0.53 3.63 -14.89
CA TYR A 178 0.23 4.49 -15.83
C TYR A 178 1.73 4.48 -15.55
N PHE A 179 2.14 4.47 -14.28
CA PHE A 179 3.54 4.27 -13.90
C PHE A 179 4.07 2.94 -14.45
N GLN A 180 3.35 1.82 -14.26
CA GLN A 180 3.77 0.51 -14.76
C GLN A 180 3.91 0.49 -16.28
N ASP A 181 2.95 1.08 -16.99
CA ASP A 181 2.98 1.18 -18.46
C ASP A 181 4.19 1.99 -18.94
N LYS A 182 4.46 3.14 -18.31
CA LYS A 182 5.60 3.99 -18.67
C LYS A 182 6.93 3.37 -18.29
N LEU A 183 6.99 2.66 -17.18
CA LEU A 183 8.18 1.91 -16.75
C LEU A 183 8.54 0.84 -17.79
N LYS A 184 7.52 0.12 -18.28
CA LYS A 184 7.67 -0.89 -19.33
C LYS A 184 8.16 -0.26 -20.64
N GLU A 185 7.55 0.84 -21.07
CA GLU A 185 7.97 1.59 -22.26
C GLU A 185 9.43 2.06 -22.15
N SER A 186 9.83 2.60 -21.00
CA SER A 186 11.22 2.99 -20.71
C SER A 186 12.18 1.81 -20.83
N GLY A 187 11.80 0.63 -20.31
CA GLY A 187 12.54 -0.61 -20.47
C GLY A 187 12.72 -1.04 -21.91
N GLU A 188 11.61 -1.16 -22.66
CA GLU A 188 11.61 -1.55 -24.08
C GLU A 188 12.47 -0.61 -24.93
N ASN A 189 12.45 0.70 -24.64
CA ASN A 189 13.27 1.70 -25.34
C ASN A 189 14.78 1.46 -25.21
N ILE A 190 15.22 0.85 -24.11
CA ILE A 190 16.62 0.46 -23.89
C ILE A 190 16.86 -1.03 -24.09
N GLY A 191 15.85 -1.74 -24.63
CA GLY A 191 15.89 -3.15 -24.99
C GLY A 191 15.61 -4.10 -23.83
N ILE A 192 15.11 -3.67 -22.68
CA ILE A 192 14.72 -4.53 -21.56
C ILE A 192 13.21 -4.79 -21.61
N ASP A 193 12.81 -5.93 -22.16
CA ASP A 193 11.41 -6.23 -22.50
C ASP A 193 10.56 -6.78 -21.32
N ASN A 194 11.18 -6.96 -20.16
CA ASN A 194 10.63 -7.67 -19.01
C ASN A 194 10.85 -6.95 -17.66
N LEU A 195 10.98 -5.62 -17.70
CA LEU A 195 10.86 -4.83 -16.47
C LEU A 195 9.45 -4.97 -15.90
N THR A 196 9.34 -5.69 -14.78
CA THR A 196 8.09 -5.86 -14.05
C THR A 196 8.28 -5.42 -12.61
N ILE A 197 7.29 -4.72 -12.08
CA ILE A 197 7.18 -4.39 -10.67
C ILE A 197 5.91 -5.00 -10.11
N ILE A 198 5.88 -5.26 -8.80
CA ILE A 198 4.71 -5.81 -8.12
C ILE A 198 3.47 -4.92 -8.35
N ASN A 199 2.28 -5.52 -8.35
CA ASN A 199 1.06 -4.72 -8.39
C ASN A 199 0.84 -3.98 -7.07
N SER A 200 0.15 -2.84 -7.15
CA SER A 200 -0.22 -2.02 -6.00
C SER A 200 -1.66 -1.57 -6.16
N ILE A 201 -2.49 -1.95 -5.19
CA ILE A 201 -3.87 -1.49 -5.06
C ILE A 201 -4.03 -1.10 -3.59
N VAL A 202 -4.31 0.17 -3.34
CA VAL A 202 -4.48 0.68 -1.97
C VAL A 202 -5.94 0.78 -1.58
N LEU A 203 -6.87 1.05 -2.49
CA LEU A 203 -8.29 1.08 -2.14
C LEU A 203 -8.85 -0.36 -2.07
N GLN A 204 -9.20 -0.82 -0.86
CA GLN A 204 -9.68 -2.19 -0.66
C GLN A 204 -11.11 -2.42 -1.15
N ASP A 205 -11.97 -1.41 -1.08
CA ASP A 205 -13.34 -1.47 -1.57
C ASP A 205 -13.68 -0.26 -2.42
N ARG A 206 -13.83 -0.49 -3.73
CA ARG A 206 -14.20 0.55 -4.71
C ARG A 206 -15.59 1.12 -4.43
N SER A 207 -16.45 0.42 -3.69
CA SER A 207 -17.77 0.94 -3.30
C SER A 207 -17.67 2.20 -2.42
N LEU A 208 -16.55 2.39 -1.72
CA LEU A 208 -16.30 3.54 -0.84
C LEU A 208 -16.05 4.85 -1.60
N THR A 209 -15.98 4.83 -2.93
CA THR A 209 -16.01 6.07 -3.73
C THR A 209 -17.43 6.65 -3.87
N SER A 210 -18.44 5.97 -3.32
CA SER A 210 -19.82 6.44 -3.26
C SER A 210 -20.13 7.04 -1.89
N THR A 211 -20.63 8.28 -1.89
CA THR A 211 -21.06 8.97 -0.66
C THR A 211 -22.06 8.17 0.17
N GLN A 212 -22.97 7.43 -0.47
CA GLN A 212 -23.96 6.61 0.23
C GLN A 212 -23.32 5.47 1.04
N ASN A 213 -22.27 4.85 0.49
CA ASN A 213 -21.55 3.78 1.16
C ASN A 213 -20.65 4.33 2.27
N VAL A 214 -20.08 5.52 2.06
CA VAL A 214 -19.32 6.24 3.09
C VAL A 214 -20.20 6.61 4.29
N LEU A 215 -21.44 7.04 4.07
CA LEU A 215 -22.40 7.28 5.16
C LEU A 215 -22.64 6.00 5.98
N GLY A 216 -22.82 4.86 5.31
CA GLY A 216 -22.95 3.56 5.98
C GLY A 216 -21.70 3.22 6.80
N PHE A 217 -20.52 3.38 6.21
CA PHE A 217 -19.23 3.19 6.88
C PHE A 217 -19.07 4.08 8.13
N ILE A 218 -19.41 5.37 8.06
CA ILE A 218 -19.36 6.28 9.21
C ILE A 218 -20.33 5.82 10.30
N SER A 219 -21.55 5.45 9.92
CA SER A 219 -22.56 4.95 10.86
C SER A 219 -22.10 3.67 11.58
N ASP A 220 -21.45 2.76 10.86
CA ASP A 220 -20.91 1.52 11.42
C ASP A 220 -19.80 1.78 12.44
N ILE A 221 -18.99 2.82 12.24
CA ILE A 221 -17.95 3.24 13.19
C ILE A 221 -18.58 3.92 14.43
N LYS A 222 -19.66 4.69 14.24
CA LYS A 222 -20.33 5.47 15.31
C LYS A 222 -21.19 4.68 16.29
N THR A 223 -21.63 3.47 15.95
CA THR A 223 -22.65 2.73 16.72
C THR A 223 -22.16 2.16 18.07
N VAL A 224 -21.23 2.85 18.74
CA VAL A 224 -20.78 2.62 20.12
C VAL A 224 -21.01 3.88 20.95
#